data_AF-A0A1H3J1V1-F1
#
_entry.id   AF-A0A1H3J1V1-F1
#
_cell.length_a   1.000
_cell.length_b   1.000
_cell.length_c   1.000
_cell.angle_alpha   90.00
_cell.angle_beta   90.00
_cell.angle_gamma   90.00
#
_symmetry.space_group_name_H-M   'P 1'
#
loop_
_entity.id
_entity.type
_entity.pdbx_description
1 polymer ?
#
loop_
_entity_poly.entity_id
_entity_poly.type
_entity_poly.pdbx_seq_one_letter_code
_entity_poly.pdbx_strand_id
1 'polypeptide(L)'
;MDKRYSQMTHEQLGDEIARLKVKAQKAEQMGMVNEFAVHERKITMAQAYMMDPASFRPGEVYSIRDSEKDLFAITYLNGVFAWGHRSGNSTEEALPISLLGKRLKQSDRTVENPAEE
;
A
#
# COMPACT_ATOMS: atom_id res chain seq x y z
N MET A 1 21.94 -16.06 -7.02
CA MET A 1 20.67 -15.34 -7.24
C MET A 1 20.01 -15.17 -5.90
N ASP A 2 19.67 -13.95 -5.53
CA ASP A 2 18.85 -13.71 -4.34
C ASP A 2 17.44 -14.27 -4.57
N LYS A 3 16.82 -14.85 -3.53
CA LYS A 3 15.45 -15.36 -3.60
C LYS A 3 14.48 -14.23 -3.92
N ARG A 4 13.46 -14.49 -4.73
CA ARG A 4 12.36 -13.53 -4.94
C ARG A 4 11.48 -13.47 -3.70
N TYR A 5 10.86 -12.33 -3.41
CA TYR A 5 9.95 -12.20 -2.25
C TYR A 5 8.79 -13.20 -2.27
N SER A 6 8.27 -13.54 -3.45
CA SER A 6 7.24 -14.57 -3.62
C SER A 6 7.67 -16.00 -3.22
N GLN A 7 8.96 -16.22 -2.99
CA GLN A 7 9.55 -17.51 -2.61
C GLN A 7 10.07 -17.51 -1.17
N MET A 8 9.99 -16.37 -0.48
CA MET A 8 10.45 -16.24 0.90
C MET A 8 9.36 -16.68 1.87
N THR A 9 9.76 -17.30 2.98
CA THR A 9 8.86 -17.53 4.11
C THR A 9 8.55 -16.21 4.82
N HIS A 10 7.50 -16.21 5.65
CA HIS A 10 7.14 -15.02 6.44
C HIS A 10 8.29 -14.53 7.32
N GLU A 11 9.05 -15.44 7.93
CA GLU A 11 10.26 -15.14 8.70
C GLU A 11 11.35 -14.50 7.82
N GLN A 12 11.62 -15.07 6.65
CA GLN A 12 12.61 -14.53 5.70
C GLN A 12 12.23 -13.13 5.19
N LEU A 13 10.93 -12.88 4.97
CA LEU A 13 10.42 -11.56 4.62
C LEU A 13 10.59 -10.57 5.78
N GLY A 14 10.34 -11.01 7.02
CA GLY A 14 10.57 -10.23 8.24
C GLY A 14 12.04 -9.80 8.38
N ASP A 15 12.97 -10.74 8.22
CA ASP A 15 14.41 -10.47 8.25
C ASP A 15 14.84 -9.51 7.14
N GLU A 16 14.29 -9.68 5.94
CA GLU A 16 14.59 -8.81 4.81
C GLU A 16 14.08 -7.38 5.04
N ILE A 17 12.87 -7.23 5.56
CA ILE A 17 12.33 -5.92 5.94
C ILE A 17 13.20 -5.26 7.00
N ALA A 18 13.65 -6.00 8.03
CA ALA A 18 14.53 -5.46 9.05
C ALA A 18 15.86 -4.94 8.46
N ARG A 19 16.48 -5.73 7.57
CA ARG A 19 17.70 -5.30 6.85
C ARG A 19 17.47 -4.05 6.00
N LEU A 20 16.35 -3.99 5.28
CA LEU A 20 16.03 -2.84 4.43
C LEU A 20 15.77 -1.58 5.27
N LYS A 21 15.08 -1.69 6.41
CA LYS A 21 14.83 -0.56 7.31
C LYS A 21 16.13 0.07 7.82
N VAL A 22 17.11 -0.74 8.20
CA VAL A 22 18.44 -0.23 8.61
C VAL A 22 19.12 0.52 7.47
N LYS A 23 19.00 0.02 6.22
CA LYS A 23 19.55 0.71 5.04
C LYS A 23 18.82 2.00 4.73
N ALA A 24 17.49 2.02 4.79
CA ALA A 24 16.67 3.21 4.61
C ALA A 24 17.05 4.29 5.64
N GLN A 25 17.11 3.93 6.92
CA GLN A 25 17.48 4.85 8.01
C GLN A 25 18.89 5.46 7.80
N LYS A 26 19.86 4.65 7.38
CA LYS A 26 21.21 5.16 7.06
C LYS A 26 21.19 6.11 5.85
N ALA A 27 20.48 5.75 4.79
CA ALA A 27 20.34 6.60 3.61
C ALA A 27 19.70 7.95 3.96
N GLU A 28 18.64 7.93 4.77
CA GLU A 28 17.98 9.14 5.28
C GLU A 28 18.95 10.04 6.08
N GLN A 29 19.69 9.47 7.03
CA GLN A 29 20.69 10.21 7.83
C GLN A 29 21.79 10.86 6.98
N MET A 30 22.15 10.23 5.86
CA MET A 30 23.16 10.75 4.93
C MET A 30 22.57 11.69 3.86
N GLY A 31 21.27 11.97 3.88
CA GLY A 31 20.60 12.80 2.88
C GLY A 31 20.48 12.14 1.51
N MET A 32 20.58 10.81 1.43
CA MET A 32 20.52 10.01 0.20
C MET A 32 19.07 9.68 -0.16
N VAL A 33 18.34 10.69 -0.65
CA VAL A 33 16.89 10.62 -0.89
C VAL A 33 16.49 9.52 -1.88
N ASN A 34 17.27 9.33 -2.95
CA ASN A 34 16.98 8.32 -3.97
C ASN A 34 17.12 6.90 -3.41
N GLU A 35 18.18 6.64 -2.66
CA GLU A 35 18.47 5.35 -2.02
C GLU A 35 17.45 5.03 -0.94
N PHE A 36 17.08 6.04 -0.14
CA PHE A 36 15.97 5.92 0.81
C PHE A 36 14.68 5.48 0.09
N ALA A 37 14.29 6.17 -0.98
CA ALA A 37 13.08 5.84 -1.74
C ALA A 37 13.14 4.42 -2.36
N VAL A 38 14.32 3.96 -2.79
CA VAL A 38 14.51 2.58 -3.27
C VAL A 38 14.29 1.58 -2.14
N HIS A 39 14.82 1.82 -0.95
CA HIS A 39 14.64 0.92 0.19
C HIS A 39 13.19 0.89 0.68
N GLU A 40 12.52 2.03 0.76
CA GLU A 40 11.10 2.12 1.13
C GLU A 40 10.19 1.36 0.15
N ARG A 41 10.44 1.45 -1.16
CA ARG A 41 9.71 0.67 -2.16
C ARG A 41 9.91 -0.82 -1.99
N LYS A 42 11.14 -1.27 -1.68
CA LYS A 42 11.43 -2.68 -1.39
C LYS A 42 10.73 -3.17 -0.13
N ILE A 43 10.71 -2.37 0.93
CA ILE A 43 9.98 -2.67 2.18
C ILE A 43 8.50 -2.82 1.89
N THR A 44 7.92 -1.86 1.16
CA THR A 44 6.50 -1.88 0.77
C THR A 44 6.16 -3.16 0.01
N MET A 45 7.00 -3.56 -0.96
CA MET A 45 6.80 -4.80 -1.70
C MET A 45 6.92 -6.06 -0.83
N ALA A 46 7.92 -6.13 0.06
CA ALA A 46 8.08 -7.28 0.97
C ALA A 46 6.88 -7.41 1.92
N GLN A 47 6.36 -6.29 2.43
CA GLN A 47 5.14 -6.25 3.25
C GLN A 47 3.92 -6.77 2.47
N ALA A 48 3.81 -6.47 1.18
CA ALA A 48 2.68 -6.94 0.37
C ALA A 48 2.65 -8.48 0.28
N TYR A 49 3.82 -9.14 0.24
CA TYR A 49 3.93 -10.60 0.29
C TYR A 49 3.65 -11.22 1.68
N MET A 50 3.57 -10.41 2.73
CA MET A 50 3.19 -10.85 4.08
C MET A 50 1.69 -10.74 4.33
N MET A 51 0.93 -10.16 3.40
CA MET A 51 -0.50 -9.92 3.52
C MET A 51 -1.31 -10.92 2.71
N ASP A 52 -2.54 -11.16 3.14
CA ASP A 52 -3.50 -12.00 2.41
C ASP A 52 -4.29 -11.14 1.39
N PRO A 53 -4.13 -11.37 0.07
CA PRO A 53 -4.90 -10.65 -0.94
C PRO A 53 -6.41 -10.84 -0.80
N ALA A 54 -6.89 -11.93 -0.20
CA ALA A 54 -8.32 -12.18 0.01
C ALA A 54 -8.97 -11.23 1.04
N SER A 55 -8.15 -10.49 1.80
CA SER A 55 -8.61 -9.41 2.68
C SER A 55 -9.04 -8.15 1.91
N PHE A 56 -8.74 -8.09 0.61
CA PHE A 56 -9.09 -6.98 -0.28
C PHE A 56 -10.11 -7.41 -1.33
N ARG A 57 -11.01 -6.52 -1.73
CA ARG A 57 -12.07 -6.87 -2.69
C ARG A 57 -12.18 -5.86 -3.84
N PRO A 58 -12.31 -6.34 -5.08
CA PRO A 58 -12.74 -5.52 -6.21
C PRO A 58 -14.07 -4.80 -5.91
N GLY A 59 -14.18 -3.56 -6.39
CA GLY A 59 -15.34 -2.68 -6.17
C GLY A 59 -15.34 -1.96 -4.81
N GLU A 60 -14.43 -2.30 -3.89
CA GLU A 60 -14.30 -1.61 -2.62
C GLU A 60 -13.30 -0.45 -2.69
N VAL A 61 -13.49 0.53 -1.81
CA VAL A 61 -12.64 1.73 -1.70
C VAL A 61 -11.88 1.67 -0.38
N TYR A 62 -10.58 1.94 -0.46
CA TYR A 62 -9.68 1.93 0.69
C TYR A 62 -9.00 3.29 0.80
N SER A 63 -8.71 3.72 2.02
CA SER A 63 -7.72 4.79 2.22
C SER A 63 -6.33 4.29 1.83
N ILE A 64 -5.40 5.20 1.60
CA ILE A 64 -3.98 4.86 1.47
C ILE A 64 -3.34 4.98 2.85
N ARG A 65 -2.45 4.06 3.20
CA ARG A 65 -1.91 3.86 4.56
C ARG A 65 -1.42 5.13 5.26
N ASP A 66 -0.88 6.07 4.49
CA ASP A 66 -0.27 7.31 5.01
C ASP A 66 -1.16 8.56 4.76
N SER A 67 -2.40 8.37 4.29
CA SER A 67 -3.35 9.45 4.02
C SER A 67 -4.79 8.95 4.02
N GLU A 68 -5.58 9.35 5.03
CA GLU A 68 -7.02 9.02 5.09
C GLU A 68 -7.84 9.74 4.01
N LYS A 69 -7.30 10.84 3.43
CA LYS A 69 -7.95 11.60 2.36
C LYS A 69 -7.71 10.99 0.99
N ASP A 70 -6.59 10.31 0.80
CA ASP A 70 -6.29 9.66 -0.47
C ASP A 70 -6.98 8.30 -0.52
N LEU A 71 -7.94 8.20 -1.43
CA LEU A 71 -8.75 7.00 -1.61
C LEU A 71 -8.35 6.27 -2.89
N PHE A 72 -8.40 4.94 -2.82
CA PHE A 72 -8.13 4.04 -3.93
C PHE A 72 -9.30 3.06 -4.12
N ALA A 73 -9.91 3.09 -5.30
CA ALA A 73 -10.96 2.18 -5.69
C ALA A 73 -10.36 1.00 -6.47
N ILE A 74 -10.53 -0.22 -5.96
CA ILE A 74 -9.97 -1.43 -6.58
C ILE A 74 -10.86 -1.88 -7.74
N THR A 75 -10.30 -1.99 -8.94
CA THR A 75 -10.93 -2.63 -10.10
C THR A 75 -10.76 -4.14 -10.04
N TYR A 76 -9.54 -4.61 -9.79
CA TYR A 76 -9.21 -6.03 -9.65
C TYR A 76 -7.92 -6.26 -8.86
N LEU A 77 -7.66 -7.51 -8.48
CA LEU A 77 -6.43 -7.93 -7.81
C LEU A 77 -5.61 -8.82 -8.74
N ASN A 78 -4.28 -8.68 -8.72
CA ASN A 78 -3.36 -9.57 -9.41
C ASN A 78 -2.11 -9.79 -8.55
N GLY A 79 -1.96 -10.99 -8.01
CA GLY A 79 -0.92 -11.30 -7.02
C GLY A 79 -1.08 -10.43 -5.77
N VAL A 80 -0.01 -9.71 -5.41
CA VAL A 80 0.02 -8.79 -4.25
C VAL A 80 -0.28 -7.34 -4.64
N PHE A 81 -0.83 -7.11 -5.83
CA PHE A 81 -1.20 -5.80 -6.32
C PHE A 81 -2.72 -5.64 -6.44
N ALA A 82 -3.18 -4.44 -6.10
CA ALA A 82 -4.49 -3.92 -6.44
C ALA A 82 -4.38 -2.97 -7.63
N TRP A 83 -5.12 -3.28 -8.68
CA TRP A 83 -5.28 -2.42 -9.85
C TRP A 83 -6.55 -1.61 -9.69
N GLY A 84 -6.48 -0.32 -9.98
CA GLY A 84 -7.56 0.58 -9.63
C GLY A 84 -7.24 2.05 -9.89
N HIS A 85 -8.03 2.91 -9.28
CA HIS A 85 -7.99 4.36 -9.52
C HIS A 85 -7.93 5.12 -8.20
N ARG A 86 -7.12 6.18 -8.16
CA ARG A 86 -7.20 7.17 -7.08
C ARG A 86 -8.43 8.06 -7.27
N SER A 87 -9.02 8.52 -6.17
CA SER A 87 -10.09 9.51 -6.22
C SER A 87 -9.64 10.75 -7.00
N GLY A 88 -10.42 11.17 -8.00
CA GLY A 88 -10.11 12.30 -8.87
C GLY A 88 -9.15 12.01 -10.03
N ASN A 89 -8.70 10.76 -10.20
CA ASN A 89 -7.87 10.34 -11.33
C ASN A 89 -8.53 9.19 -12.09
N SER A 90 -8.66 9.32 -13.41
CA SER A 90 -9.20 8.29 -14.30
C SER A 90 -8.16 7.34 -14.88
N THR A 91 -6.87 7.52 -14.53
CA THR A 91 -5.80 6.63 -14.97
C THR A 91 -5.72 5.44 -14.03
N GLU A 92 -5.80 4.23 -14.60
CA GLU A 92 -5.59 3.00 -13.83
C GLU A 92 -4.13 2.90 -13.40
N GLU A 93 -3.89 2.57 -12.13
CA GLU A 93 -2.57 2.30 -11.59
C GLU A 93 -2.60 1.03 -10.73
N ALA A 94 -1.41 0.46 -10.52
CA ALA A 94 -1.22 -0.69 -9.64
C ALA A 94 -0.55 -0.25 -8.33
N LEU A 95 -1.18 -0.55 -7.21
CA LEU A 95 -0.60 -0.36 -5.88
C LEU A 95 -0.36 -1.71 -5.20
N PRO A 96 0.78 -1.89 -4.51
CA PRO A 96 0.94 -3.02 -3.59
C PRO A 96 -0.16 -2.98 -2.52
N ILE A 97 -0.74 -4.12 -2.18
CA ILE A 97 -1.82 -4.20 -1.17
C ILE A 97 -1.37 -3.70 0.23
N SER A 98 -0.07 -3.65 0.48
CA SER A 98 0.53 -3.07 1.70
C SER A 98 0.39 -1.55 1.83
N LEU A 99 0.02 -0.86 0.75
CA LEU A 99 -0.31 0.57 0.78
C LEU A 99 -1.79 0.83 1.04
N LEU A 100 -2.65 -0.20 1.00
CA LEU A 100 -4.06 -0.04 1.27
C LEU A 100 -4.30 -0.01 2.79
N GLY A 101 -5.03 1.02 3.23
CA GLY A 101 -5.40 1.26 4.61
C GLY A 101 -6.79 0.74 4.94
N LYS A 102 -7.60 1.58 5.59
CA LYS A 102 -8.94 1.19 6.05
C LYS A 102 -9.88 1.10 4.87
N ARG A 103 -10.70 0.05 4.84
CA ARG A 103 -11.85 -0.03 3.92
C ARG A 103 -12.92 0.97 4.36
N LEU A 104 -13.38 1.80 3.43
CA LEU A 104 -14.53 2.68 3.66
C LEU A 104 -15.82 1.87 3.47
N LYS A 105 -16.71 1.88 4.47
CA LYS A 105 -18.05 1.29 4.34
C LYS A 105 -19.00 2.35 3.76
N GLN A 106 -19.95 1.94 2.91
CA GLN A 106 -20.97 2.86 2.37
C GLN A 106 -21.79 3.58 3.45
N SER A 107 -21.84 3.05 4.68
CA SER A 107 -22.51 3.68 5.84
C SER A 107 -21.80 4.92 6.40
N ASP A 108 -20.53 5.15 6.05
CA ASP A 108 -19.75 6.29 6.58
C ASP A 108 -19.97 7.59 5.79
N ARG A 109 -20.89 7.60 4.80
CA ARG A 109 -21.32 8.80 4.05
C ARG A 109 -22.53 9.52 4.67
N THR A 110 -22.74 9.43 5.98
CA THR A 110 -23.88 10.13 6.62
C THR A 110 -23.64 11.64 6.68
N VAL A 111 -24.07 12.32 5.62
CA VAL A 111 -24.76 13.62 5.54
C VAL A 111 -24.26 14.74 6.47
N GLU A 112 -23.40 15.61 5.95
CA GLU A 112 -23.51 17.04 6.24
C GLU A 112 -24.24 17.70 5.07
N ASN A 113 -25.53 17.93 5.26
CA ASN A 113 -26.32 18.83 4.44
C ASN A 113 -26.87 19.91 5.38
N PRO A 114 -26.20 21.07 5.53
CA PRO A 114 -26.83 22.22 6.15
C PRO A 114 -27.64 22.93 5.06
N ALA A 115 -28.85 22.44 4.83
CA ALA A 115 -29.86 23.17 4.08
C ALA A 115 -30.96 23.62 5.05
N GLU A 116 -31.15 24.93 5.08
CA GLU A 116 -32.38 25.67 5.41
C GLU A 116 -32.71 25.92 6.88
N GLU A 117 -32.37 27.14 7.34
CA GLU A 117 -33.31 28.09 7.98
C GLU A 117 -32.98 29.53 7.53
#